data_AF-Q032N0-F1
#
_entry.id   AF-Q032N0-F1
#
_cell.length_a   1.000
_cell.length_b   1.000
_cell.length_c   1.000
_cell.angle_alpha   90.00
_cell.angle_beta   90.00
_cell.angle_gamma   90.00
#
_symmetry.space_group_name_H-M   'P 1'
#
loop_
_entity.id
_entity.type
_entity.pdbx_description
1 polymer ?
#
loop_
_entity_poly.entity_id
_entity_poly.type
_entity_poly.pdbx_seq_one_letter_code
_entity_poly.pdbx_strand_id
1 'polypeptide(L)'
;MKLKKSHIIPLILLSGLLIAKPVFAEDNVSQDDHPMGYYIKQEQEQQASDESTSTDAAEVPSIRARSFAAAIPAANAPDILYSDNISLPRKDAVDISSHQSWMVQADFNAIKAAGVKTVIIKLTEGTGYINPYASSQIQMAKSAGLNIAVYHYATLQGANSQDAGNSLAVQEANYFANTAKKLGLSTNIVMIMDCEQPYKDSSGKIIGPNPANVDWATAAAKFASQLKSQGYSNLPNEL
;
A
#
# COMPACT_ATOMS: atom_id res chain seq x y z
N MET A 1 68.24 -17.49 -16.06
CA MET A 1 69.08 -16.34 -16.46
C MET A 1 68.26 -15.40 -17.35
N LYS A 2 68.13 -14.14 -16.90
CA LYS A 2 67.85 -12.88 -17.61
C LYS A 2 66.57 -12.70 -18.47
N LEU A 3 65.71 -11.85 -17.91
CA LEU A 3 64.55 -11.15 -18.47
C LEU A 3 64.90 -10.25 -19.68
N LYS A 4 63.97 -10.09 -20.62
CA LYS A 4 63.97 -8.99 -21.59
C LYS A 4 63.04 -7.86 -21.12
N LYS A 5 63.62 -6.66 -21.12
CA LYS A 5 63.03 -5.36 -20.79
C LYS A 5 62.10 -4.89 -21.91
N SER A 6 60.95 -4.33 -21.57
CA SER A 6 60.24 -3.33 -22.38
C SER A 6 60.09 -2.05 -21.54
N HIS A 7 60.38 -0.90 -22.16
CA HIS A 7 60.36 0.41 -21.50
C HIS A 7 59.06 1.16 -21.82
N ILE A 8 58.34 1.52 -20.75
CA ILE A 8 57.88 2.86 -20.34
C ILE A 8 57.09 3.73 -21.34
N ILE A 9 55.82 4.04 -20.99
CA ILE A 9 55.28 5.42 -20.96
C ILE A 9 54.31 5.53 -19.75
N PRO A 10 54.55 6.40 -18.75
CA PRO A 10 53.56 6.71 -17.72
C PRO A 10 52.78 7.96 -18.16
N LEU A 11 51.45 7.85 -18.22
CA LEU A 11 50.59 9.03 -18.30
C LEU A 11 50.34 9.52 -16.87
N ILE A 12 50.99 10.63 -16.52
CA ILE A 12 50.73 11.40 -15.31
C ILE A 12 49.41 12.15 -15.54
N LEU A 13 48.40 11.85 -14.72
CA LEU A 13 47.23 12.72 -14.55
C LEU A 13 47.22 13.21 -13.10
N LEU A 14 47.40 14.52 -13.00
CA LEU A 14 47.60 15.30 -11.79
C LEU A 14 46.24 15.68 -11.19
N SER A 15 46.10 15.37 -9.90
CA SER A 15 45.43 16.13 -8.83
C SER A 15 44.00 16.65 -8.99
N GLY A 16 43.16 16.16 -8.07
CA GLY A 16 41.91 16.79 -7.65
C GLY A 16 41.32 16.12 -6.40
N LEU A 17 42.12 15.93 -5.34
CA LEU A 17 41.64 15.42 -4.05
C LEU A 17 40.96 16.55 -3.27
N LEU A 18 39.62 16.64 -3.32
CA LEU A 18 38.87 17.42 -2.35
C LEU A 18 38.90 16.68 -1.00
N ILE A 19 39.58 17.24 -0.01
CA ILE A 19 39.50 16.79 1.39
C ILE A 19 38.21 17.37 1.97
N ALA A 20 37.13 16.59 1.95
CA ALA A 20 35.98 16.84 2.80
C ALA A 20 36.26 16.25 4.19
N LYS A 21 36.10 17.07 5.23
CA LYS A 21 36.22 16.66 6.64
C LYS A 21 35.16 15.60 6.96
N PRO A 22 35.46 14.54 7.74
CA PRO A 22 34.41 13.69 8.26
C PRO A 22 33.62 14.48 9.29
N VAL A 23 32.34 14.71 9.00
CA VAL A 23 31.35 15.04 10.03
C VAL A 23 30.85 13.70 10.53
N PHE A 24 31.26 13.34 11.75
CA PHE A 24 30.61 12.26 12.48
C PHE A 24 29.17 12.69 12.75
N ALA A 25 28.22 12.08 12.05
CA ALA A 25 26.84 12.07 12.48
C ALA A 25 26.72 11.00 13.57
N GLU A 26 26.32 11.41 14.77
CA GLU A 26 25.90 10.48 15.82
C GLU A 26 24.56 9.87 15.40
N ASP A 27 24.59 8.60 14.97
CA ASP A 27 23.37 7.81 14.74
C ASP A 27 22.78 7.40 16.10
N ASN A 28 22.13 8.34 16.79
CA ASN A 28 21.11 8.00 17.78
C ASN A 28 19.80 7.73 17.02
N VAL A 29 19.63 6.48 16.57
CA VAL A 29 18.34 5.97 16.11
C VAL A 29 17.44 5.86 17.34
N SER A 30 16.55 6.84 17.55
CA SER A 30 15.40 6.66 18.42
C SER A 30 14.44 5.71 17.72
N GLN A 31 14.25 4.54 18.31
CA GLN A 31 13.33 3.52 17.83
C GLN A 31 11.91 3.86 18.33
N ASP A 32 11.32 4.91 17.77
CA ASP A 32 9.93 5.28 18.04
C ASP A 32 9.05 4.77 16.89
N ASP A 33 8.83 3.45 16.87
CA ASP A 33 7.85 2.78 16.02
C ASP A 33 6.44 3.05 16.59
N HIS A 34 5.83 4.16 16.20
CA HIS A 34 4.43 4.41 16.50
C HIS A 34 3.53 3.73 15.46
N PRO A 35 2.67 2.77 15.87
CA PRO A 35 1.72 2.16 14.96
C PRO A 35 0.68 3.20 14.48
N MET A 36 0.13 3.03 13.29
CA MET A 36 -0.87 3.92 12.65
C MET A 36 -2.10 4.26 13.52
N GLY A 37 -2.35 3.51 14.60
CA GLY A 37 -3.39 3.79 15.60
C GLY A 37 -3.01 4.83 16.67
N TYR A 38 -1.77 5.31 16.71
CA TYR A 38 -1.31 6.27 17.73
C TYR A 38 -1.98 7.64 17.59
N TYR A 39 -2.33 8.03 16.36
CA TYR A 39 -2.98 9.32 16.06
C TYR A 39 -4.49 9.34 16.35
N ILE A 40 -5.17 8.19 16.24
CA ILE A 40 -6.62 8.07 16.53
C ILE A 40 -6.90 8.31 18.03
N LYS A 41 -5.97 7.92 18.89
CA LYS A 41 -6.13 8.06 20.35
C LYS A 41 -5.94 9.51 20.80
N GLN A 42 -5.04 10.26 20.16
CA GLN A 42 -4.81 11.68 20.47
C GLN A 42 -5.99 12.55 20.02
N GLU A 43 -6.60 12.29 18.87
CA GLU A 43 -7.78 13.05 18.41
C GLU A 43 -9.00 12.86 19.33
N GLN A 44 -9.18 11.67 19.91
CA GLN A 44 -10.27 11.40 20.88
C GLN A 44 -10.00 12.01 22.27
N GLU A 45 -8.75 12.07 22.71
CA GLU A 45 -8.37 12.70 23.99
C GLU A 45 -8.36 14.24 23.88
N GLN A 46 -8.07 14.80 22.70
CA GLN A 46 -8.02 16.25 22.46
C GLN A 46 -9.42 16.86 22.22
N GLN A 47 -10.40 16.08 21.78
CA GLN A 47 -11.82 16.49 21.75
C GLN A 47 -12.48 16.55 23.14
N ALA A 48 -11.87 15.95 24.16
CA ALA A 48 -12.39 15.91 25.52
C ALA A 48 -11.80 17.00 26.45
N SER A 49 -10.85 17.80 25.98
CA SER A 49 -10.10 18.77 26.81
C SER A 49 -10.31 20.25 26.49
N ASP A 50 -11.17 20.60 25.52
CA ASP A 50 -11.46 22.00 25.19
C ASP A 50 -12.53 22.61 26.11
N GLU A 51 -12.23 22.67 27.41
CA GLU A 51 -12.79 23.71 28.29
C GLU A 51 -11.78 24.04 29.40
N SER A 52 -11.36 25.31 29.43
CA SER A 52 -10.63 26.06 30.49
C SER A 52 -9.11 26.35 30.32
N THR A 53 -8.72 27.48 30.92
CA THR A 53 -7.81 28.50 30.38
C THR A 53 -6.43 28.58 31.08
N SER A 54 -5.39 28.95 30.30
CA SER A 54 -4.20 29.79 30.57
C SER A 54 -2.95 29.37 31.38
N THR A 55 -1.79 29.72 30.77
CA THR A 55 -0.44 30.15 31.29
C THR A 55 0.44 29.10 31.99
N ASP A 56 1.77 28.98 31.80
CA ASP A 56 2.85 29.84 31.30
C ASP A 56 4.07 28.98 30.82
N ALA A 57 5.07 29.61 30.21
CA ALA A 57 6.14 29.05 29.37
C ALA A 57 7.24 28.14 29.99
N ALA A 58 7.74 27.18 29.20
CA ALA A 58 9.15 26.76 29.19
C ALA A 58 9.55 26.24 27.80
N GLU A 59 10.66 26.79 27.29
CA GLU A 59 11.15 26.72 25.90
C GLU A 59 11.80 25.35 25.59
N VAL A 60 11.29 24.65 24.56
CA VAL A 60 11.85 23.37 24.05
C VAL A 60 12.17 23.57 22.56
N PRO A 61 13.35 23.13 22.06
CA PRO A 61 13.77 23.42 20.68
C PRO A 61 12.81 22.77 19.68
N SER A 62 12.30 23.59 18.74
CA SER A 62 11.38 23.13 17.70
C SER A 62 12.12 22.28 16.66
N ILE A 63 12.02 20.96 16.81
CA ILE A 63 12.25 20.06 15.68
C ILE A 63 11.10 20.30 14.71
N ARG A 64 11.39 21.03 13.63
CA ARG A 64 10.47 21.20 12.51
C ARG A 64 10.29 19.85 11.84
N ALA A 65 9.33 19.07 12.33
CA ALA A 65 8.72 18.01 11.55
C ALA A 65 8.36 18.63 10.19
N ARG A 66 8.85 18.03 9.10
CA ARG A 66 8.27 18.31 7.79
C ARG A 66 6.88 17.70 7.82
N SER A 67 5.93 18.48 8.31
CA SER A 67 4.53 18.18 8.26
C SER A 67 4.15 18.01 6.79
N PHE A 68 3.85 16.77 6.40
CA PHE A 68 2.87 16.53 5.33
C PHE A 68 1.45 16.81 5.84
N ALA A 69 1.30 17.10 7.14
CA ALA A 69 0.10 17.71 7.72
C ALA A 69 0.02 19.21 7.39
N ALA A 70 -0.05 19.53 6.11
CA ALA A 70 -1.12 20.40 5.67
C ALA A 70 -2.15 19.46 5.08
N ALA A 71 -2.93 18.81 5.94
CA ALA A 71 -4.24 18.37 5.52
C ALA A 71 -4.93 19.64 5.04
N ILE A 72 -4.98 19.84 3.72
CA ILE A 72 -6.02 20.67 3.15
C ILE A 72 -7.29 20.10 3.79
N PRO A 73 -8.08 20.89 4.55
CA PRO A 73 -9.36 20.39 5.04
C PRO A 73 -10.03 19.75 3.84
N ALA A 74 -10.67 18.58 4.00
CA ALA A 74 -11.36 17.89 2.90
C ALA A 74 -12.40 18.83 2.29
N ALA A 75 -11.93 19.70 1.40
CA ALA A 75 -12.64 20.80 0.81
C ALA A 75 -12.91 20.31 -0.59
N ASN A 76 -14.16 19.87 -0.76
CA ASN A 76 -14.74 19.52 -2.04
C ASN A 76 -14.07 18.32 -2.72
N ALA A 77 -14.06 17.16 -2.05
CA ALA A 77 -14.07 15.93 -2.84
C ALA A 77 -15.36 15.96 -3.69
N PRO A 78 -15.28 15.85 -5.03
CA PRO A 78 -16.46 15.92 -5.88
C PRO A 78 -17.40 14.77 -5.51
N ASP A 79 -18.65 15.11 -5.24
CA ASP A 79 -19.70 14.16 -4.83
C ASP A 79 -19.98 13.09 -5.91
N ILE A 80 -19.58 13.37 -7.17
CA ILE A 80 -19.74 12.45 -8.30
C ILE A 80 -18.50 12.46 -9.20
N LEU A 81 -17.87 11.29 -9.34
CA LEU A 81 -16.67 11.07 -10.15
C LEU A 81 -17.03 10.49 -11.52
N TYR A 82 -17.44 11.34 -12.46
CA TYR A 82 -17.65 10.91 -13.85
C TYR A 82 -16.33 10.69 -14.59
N SER A 83 -16.25 9.63 -15.39
CA SER A 83 -15.04 9.24 -16.14
C SER A 83 -14.57 10.32 -17.12
N ASP A 84 -15.49 11.12 -17.66
CA ASP A 84 -15.27 12.19 -18.64
C ASP A 84 -15.07 13.58 -18.03
N ASN A 85 -15.16 13.73 -16.71
CA ASN A 85 -14.96 15.03 -16.07
C ASN A 85 -13.46 15.41 -16.07
N ILE A 86 -13.13 16.39 -16.92
CA ILE A 86 -11.77 16.90 -17.14
C ILE A 86 -11.24 17.83 -16.03
N SER A 87 -12.10 18.26 -15.10
CA SER A 87 -11.67 19.04 -13.93
C SER A 87 -11.18 18.15 -12.78
N LEU A 88 -11.36 16.83 -12.91
CA LEU A 88 -10.85 15.85 -11.97
C LEU A 88 -9.40 15.45 -12.29
N PRO A 89 -8.61 15.02 -11.29
CA PRO A 89 -7.33 14.36 -11.53
C PRO A 89 -7.45 13.21 -12.54
N ARG A 90 -6.34 12.89 -13.22
CA ARG A 90 -6.30 11.78 -14.18
C ARG A 90 -6.71 10.47 -13.51
N LYS A 91 -7.55 9.68 -14.21
CA LYS A 91 -7.98 8.35 -13.77
C LYS A 91 -6.99 7.31 -14.27
N ASP A 92 -5.93 7.11 -13.51
CA ASP A 92 -4.83 6.24 -13.92
C ASP A 92 -5.12 4.74 -13.67
N ALA A 93 -6.09 4.41 -12.82
CA ALA A 93 -6.47 3.02 -12.50
C ALA A 93 -7.99 2.83 -12.34
N VAL A 94 -8.45 1.60 -12.60
CA VAL A 94 -9.81 1.13 -12.29
C VAL A 94 -9.71 -0.26 -11.64
N ASP A 95 -10.57 -0.60 -10.69
CA ASP A 95 -10.67 -1.95 -10.14
C ASP A 95 -11.89 -2.70 -10.72
N ILE A 96 -11.77 -4.03 -10.82
CA ILE A 96 -12.84 -4.91 -11.28
C ILE A 96 -12.85 -6.22 -10.49
N SER A 97 -14.02 -6.84 -10.44
CA SER A 97 -14.23 -8.13 -9.79
C SER A 97 -15.21 -8.99 -10.58
N SER A 98 -15.71 -10.07 -9.99
CA SER A 98 -16.82 -10.83 -10.55
C SER A 98 -18.10 -10.01 -10.73
N HIS A 99 -18.25 -8.86 -10.05
CA HIS A 99 -19.38 -7.95 -10.26
C HIS A 99 -19.41 -7.36 -11.67
N GLN A 100 -18.26 -7.35 -12.36
CA GLN A 100 -18.11 -6.94 -13.76
C GLN A 100 -17.85 -8.15 -14.67
N SER A 101 -18.47 -9.30 -14.37
CA SER A 101 -18.33 -10.52 -15.17
C SER A 101 -18.82 -10.39 -16.62
N TRP A 102 -19.63 -9.37 -16.91
CA TRP A 102 -20.18 -9.09 -18.22
C TRP A 102 -19.19 -8.39 -19.17
N MET A 103 -18.07 -7.87 -18.65
CA MET A 103 -17.10 -7.15 -19.47
C MET A 103 -16.43 -8.08 -20.49
N VAL A 104 -16.28 -7.58 -21.70
CA VAL A 104 -15.61 -8.23 -22.83
C VAL A 104 -14.37 -7.43 -23.26
N GLN A 105 -13.57 -7.97 -24.19
CA GLN A 105 -12.32 -7.32 -24.65
C GLN A 105 -12.51 -5.86 -25.09
N ALA A 106 -13.65 -5.55 -25.72
CA ALA A 106 -13.97 -4.20 -26.18
C ALA A 106 -14.01 -3.20 -25.01
N ASP A 107 -14.49 -3.62 -23.82
CA ASP A 107 -14.56 -2.76 -22.64
C ASP A 107 -13.16 -2.44 -22.09
N PHE A 108 -12.25 -3.42 -22.08
CA PHE A 108 -10.84 -3.18 -21.70
C PHE A 108 -10.13 -2.25 -22.68
N ASN A 109 -10.42 -2.37 -23.98
CA ASN A 109 -9.91 -1.45 -24.98
C ASN A 109 -10.46 -0.03 -24.78
N ALA A 110 -11.73 0.10 -24.41
CA ALA A 110 -12.36 1.38 -24.09
C ALA A 110 -11.75 2.02 -22.83
N ILE A 111 -11.50 1.22 -21.78
CA ILE A 111 -10.78 1.65 -20.56
C ILE A 111 -9.40 2.21 -20.92
N LYS A 112 -8.64 1.50 -21.76
CA LYS A 112 -7.34 1.98 -22.25
C LYS A 112 -7.45 3.28 -23.03
N ALA A 113 -8.43 3.38 -23.94
CA ALA A 113 -8.67 4.57 -24.76
C ALA A 113 -9.09 5.78 -23.92
N ALA A 114 -9.77 5.56 -22.79
CA ALA A 114 -10.12 6.60 -21.82
C ALA A 114 -8.90 7.12 -21.00
N GLY A 115 -7.71 6.59 -21.25
CA GLY A 115 -6.46 7.03 -20.62
C GLY A 115 -6.07 6.26 -19.36
N VAL A 116 -6.85 5.24 -18.96
CA VAL A 116 -6.53 4.37 -17.83
C VAL A 116 -5.27 3.56 -18.14
N LYS A 117 -4.39 3.44 -17.14
CA LYS A 117 -3.11 2.72 -17.27
C LYS A 117 -3.14 1.35 -16.63
N THR A 118 -3.86 1.20 -15.53
CA THR A 118 -3.85 -0.01 -14.71
C THR A 118 -5.26 -0.51 -14.43
N VAL A 119 -5.46 -1.83 -14.49
CA VAL A 119 -6.65 -2.49 -13.95
C VAL A 119 -6.26 -3.29 -12.71
N ILE A 120 -7.00 -3.12 -11.63
CA ILE A 120 -6.83 -3.83 -10.36
C ILE A 120 -7.87 -4.95 -10.27
N ILE A 121 -7.46 -6.20 -10.34
CA ILE A 121 -8.39 -7.34 -10.49
C ILE A 121 -8.53 -8.09 -9.16
N LYS A 122 -9.75 -8.27 -8.67
CA LYS A 122 -10.02 -9.13 -7.50
C LYS A 122 -9.61 -10.56 -7.82
N LEU A 123 -8.75 -11.16 -7.01
CA LEU A 123 -8.48 -12.60 -7.11
C LEU A 123 -9.25 -13.40 -6.08
N THR A 124 -9.30 -12.92 -4.85
CA THR A 124 -9.69 -13.73 -3.69
C THR A 124 -10.42 -12.90 -2.64
N GLU A 125 -11.21 -13.59 -1.82
CA GLU A 125 -11.85 -13.04 -0.63
C GLU A 125 -11.80 -14.06 0.50
N GLY A 126 -11.29 -13.63 1.66
CA GLY A 126 -10.97 -14.52 2.78
C GLY A 126 -10.20 -15.76 2.31
N THR A 127 -10.47 -16.92 2.90
CA THR A 127 -9.87 -18.20 2.45
C THR A 127 -10.84 -19.07 1.65
N GLY A 128 -12.00 -18.53 1.27
CA GLY A 128 -13.12 -19.31 0.73
C GLY A 128 -13.50 -19.01 -0.71
N TYR A 129 -13.17 -17.83 -1.23
CA TYR A 129 -13.64 -17.38 -2.53
C TYR A 129 -12.50 -17.02 -3.47
N ILE A 130 -12.56 -17.54 -4.69
CA ILE A 130 -11.75 -17.10 -5.84
C ILE A 130 -12.68 -16.50 -6.87
N ASN A 131 -12.31 -15.34 -7.43
CA ASN A 131 -13.03 -14.74 -8.55
C ASN A 131 -12.93 -15.67 -9.79
N PRO A 132 -14.04 -16.28 -10.24
CA PRO A 132 -14.01 -17.23 -11.36
C PRO A 132 -13.68 -16.56 -12.70
N TYR A 133 -13.81 -15.22 -12.79
CA TYR A 133 -13.53 -14.44 -13.99
C TYR A 133 -12.12 -13.84 -14.01
N ALA A 134 -11.31 -14.04 -12.96
CA ALA A 134 -9.99 -13.42 -12.86
C ALA A 134 -9.09 -13.78 -14.05
N SER A 135 -9.09 -15.04 -14.49
CA SER A 135 -8.26 -15.49 -15.63
C SER A 135 -8.60 -14.76 -16.92
N SER A 136 -9.89 -14.67 -17.29
CA SER A 136 -10.32 -13.96 -18.50
C SER A 136 -10.10 -12.45 -18.38
N GLN A 137 -10.37 -11.86 -17.23
CA GLN A 137 -10.11 -10.44 -16.94
C GLN A 137 -8.63 -10.09 -17.10
N ILE A 138 -7.72 -10.92 -16.56
CA ILE A 138 -6.27 -10.74 -16.73
C ILE A 138 -5.88 -10.81 -18.20
N GLN A 139 -6.39 -11.79 -18.95
CA GLN A 139 -6.07 -11.95 -20.37
C GLN A 139 -6.56 -10.75 -21.20
N MET A 140 -7.75 -10.24 -20.91
CA MET A 140 -8.30 -9.08 -21.62
C MET A 140 -7.55 -7.79 -21.31
N ALA A 141 -7.18 -7.57 -20.04
CA ALA A 141 -6.35 -6.45 -19.64
C ALA A 141 -4.96 -6.47 -20.30
N LYS A 142 -4.30 -7.65 -20.32
CA LYS A 142 -3.03 -7.83 -21.04
C LYS A 142 -3.16 -7.50 -22.52
N SER A 143 -4.21 -8.02 -23.17
CA SER A 143 -4.45 -7.81 -24.61
C SER A 143 -4.75 -6.35 -24.96
N ALA A 144 -5.38 -5.60 -24.05
CA ALA A 144 -5.61 -4.16 -24.20
C ALA A 144 -4.35 -3.30 -23.91
N GLY A 145 -3.23 -3.90 -23.47
CA GLY A 145 -2.02 -3.18 -23.09
C GLY A 145 -2.18 -2.36 -21.80
N LEU A 146 -3.00 -2.84 -20.87
CA LEU A 146 -3.15 -2.29 -19.52
C LEU A 146 -2.15 -2.96 -18.57
N ASN A 147 -1.62 -2.18 -17.62
CA ASN A 147 -0.92 -2.72 -16.47
C ASN A 147 -1.93 -3.47 -15.59
N ILE A 148 -1.45 -4.45 -14.83
CA ILE A 148 -2.29 -5.25 -13.95
C ILE A 148 -1.75 -5.15 -12.53
N ALA A 149 -2.65 -4.81 -11.61
CA ALA A 149 -2.50 -5.04 -10.19
C ALA A 149 -3.61 -6.01 -9.76
N VAL A 150 -3.49 -6.58 -8.56
CA VAL A 150 -4.48 -7.51 -8.03
C VAL A 150 -4.79 -7.19 -6.59
N TYR A 151 -6.01 -7.50 -6.16
CA TYR A 151 -6.42 -7.30 -4.78
C TYR A 151 -7.08 -8.54 -4.17
N HIS A 152 -7.01 -8.57 -2.84
CA HIS A 152 -7.63 -9.55 -1.96
C HIS A 152 -8.55 -8.83 -0.99
N TYR A 153 -9.84 -9.18 -0.99
CA TYR A 153 -10.78 -8.65 0.00
C TYR A 153 -10.61 -9.43 1.32
N ALA A 154 -10.06 -8.78 2.32
CA ALA A 154 -9.73 -9.39 3.60
C ALA A 154 -10.95 -9.45 4.50
N THR A 155 -11.19 -10.61 5.13
CA THR A 155 -12.34 -10.77 6.04
C THR A 155 -11.90 -10.99 7.47
N LEU A 156 -10.73 -11.62 7.67
CA LEU A 156 -10.23 -12.07 8.97
C LEU A 156 -11.33 -12.78 9.77
N GLN A 157 -12.18 -13.52 9.06
CA GLN A 157 -13.44 -14.02 9.59
C GLN A 157 -13.19 -14.94 10.79
N GLY A 158 -13.84 -14.60 11.91
CA GLY A 158 -13.74 -15.38 13.14
C GLY A 158 -12.57 -15.00 14.06
N ALA A 159 -11.82 -13.92 13.77
CA ALA A 159 -10.83 -13.43 14.71
C ALA A 159 -11.50 -12.98 16.03
N ASN A 160 -11.05 -13.54 17.14
CA ASN A 160 -11.52 -13.20 18.49
C ASN A 160 -10.43 -12.52 19.34
N SER A 161 -9.26 -12.28 18.75
CA SER A 161 -8.09 -11.64 19.35
C SER A 161 -7.16 -11.14 18.25
N GLN A 162 -6.21 -10.26 18.60
CA GLN A 162 -5.19 -9.81 17.65
C GLN A 162 -4.37 -10.96 17.08
N ASP A 163 -3.98 -11.93 17.91
CA ASP A 163 -3.18 -13.08 17.46
C ASP A 163 -3.95 -13.96 16.47
N ALA A 164 -5.25 -14.15 16.71
CA ALA A 164 -6.12 -14.83 15.75
C ALA A 164 -6.23 -14.04 14.44
N GLY A 165 -6.40 -12.71 14.51
CA GLY A 165 -6.45 -11.83 13.34
C GLY A 165 -5.17 -11.87 12.51
N ASN A 166 -4.01 -11.80 13.18
CA ASN A 166 -2.69 -11.94 12.56
C ASN A 166 -2.52 -13.30 11.88
N SER A 167 -2.94 -14.39 12.53
CA SER A 167 -2.90 -15.74 11.95
C SER A 167 -3.82 -15.88 10.74
N LEU A 168 -5.01 -15.30 10.78
CA LEU A 168 -5.95 -15.27 9.64
C LEU A 168 -5.40 -14.43 8.48
N ALA A 169 -4.77 -13.30 8.76
CA ALA A 169 -4.13 -12.47 7.73
C ALA A 169 -3.02 -13.25 6.99
N VAL A 170 -2.22 -14.05 7.71
CA VAL A 170 -1.21 -14.94 7.11
C VAL A 170 -1.87 -16.02 6.24
N GLN A 171 -2.99 -16.59 6.68
CA GLN A 171 -3.73 -17.60 5.90
C GLN A 171 -4.34 -17.02 4.62
N GLU A 172 -4.95 -15.84 4.72
CA GLU A 172 -5.48 -15.09 3.58
C GLU A 172 -4.39 -14.69 2.58
N ALA A 173 -3.22 -14.24 3.06
CA ALA A 173 -2.05 -13.96 2.23
C ALA A 173 -1.58 -15.21 1.45
N ASN A 174 -1.54 -16.38 2.11
CA ASN A 174 -1.22 -17.65 1.46
C ASN A 174 -2.25 -18.00 0.38
N TYR A 175 -3.53 -17.81 0.64
CA TYR A 175 -4.59 -18.09 -0.32
C TYR A 175 -4.50 -17.19 -1.55
N PHE A 176 -4.23 -15.90 -1.33
CA PHE A 176 -4.02 -14.92 -2.39
C PHE A 176 -2.79 -15.22 -3.24
N ALA A 177 -1.63 -15.45 -2.60
CA ALA A 177 -0.37 -15.79 -3.25
C ALA A 177 -0.46 -17.07 -4.08
N ASN A 178 -1.10 -18.12 -3.55
CA ASN A 178 -1.30 -19.39 -4.25
C ASN A 178 -2.22 -19.21 -5.47
N THR A 179 -3.25 -18.38 -5.35
CA THR A 179 -4.15 -18.07 -6.48
C THR A 179 -3.43 -17.28 -7.57
N ALA A 180 -2.67 -16.24 -7.20
CA ALA A 180 -1.87 -15.47 -8.14
C ALA A 180 -0.85 -16.34 -8.89
N LYS A 181 -0.18 -17.27 -8.18
CA LYS A 181 0.75 -18.24 -8.78
C LYS A 181 0.05 -19.18 -9.76
N LYS A 182 -1.13 -19.70 -9.42
CA LYS A 182 -1.95 -20.55 -10.31
C LYS A 182 -2.38 -19.82 -11.59
N LEU A 183 -2.61 -18.50 -11.49
CA LEU A 183 -2.94 -17.64 -12.62
C LEU A 183 -1.71 -17.19 -13.44
N GLY A 184 -0.50 -17.63 -13.07
CA GLY A 184 0.73 -17.32 -13.78
C GLY A 184 1.14 -15.85 -13.66
N LEU A 185 0.77 -15.18 -12.56
CA LEU A 185 1.17 -13.80 -12.30
C LEU A 185 2.62 -13.75 -11.79
N SER A 186 3.37 -12.76 -12.25
CA SER A 186 4.74 -12.52 -11.79
C SER A 186 4.76 -12.10 -10.32
N THR A 187 5.81 -12.45 -9.60
CA THR A 187 6.03 -12.00 -8.22
C THR A 187 6.30 -10.50 -8.10
N ASN A 188 6.58 -9.80 -9.20
CA ASN A 188 6.71 -8.34 -9.23
C ASN A 188 5.36 -7.61 -9.39
N ILE A 189 4.24 -8.34 -9.47
CA ILE A 189 2.91 -7.74 -9.57
C ILE A 189 2.56 -6.98 -8.28
N VAL A 190 1.83 -5.87 -8.42
CA VAL A 190 1.26 -5.17 -7.27
C VAL A 190 0.15 -6.02 -6.66
N MET A 191 0.30 -6.32 -5.36
CA MET A 191 -0.69 -7.07 -4.58
C MET A 191 -1.24 -6.21 -3.46
N ILE A 192 -2.55 -6.02 -3.43
CA ILE A 192 -3.25 -5.13 -2.50
C ILE A 192 -4.10 -5.97 -1.54
N MET A 193 -4.00 -5.69 -0.26
CA MET A 193 -4.97 -6.14 0.74
C MET A 193 -6.04 -5.07 0.86
N ASP A 194 -7.28 -5.46 0.67
CA ASP A 194 -8.46 -4.60 0.78
C ASP A 194 -9.10 -4.82 2.16
N CYS A 195 -8.85 -3.86 3.06
CA CYS A 195 -9.12 -3.93 4.49
C CYS A 195 -10.40 -3.17 4.87
N GLU A 196 -11.53 -3.53 4.26
CA GLU A 196 -12.78 -2.77 4.40
C GLU A 196 -13.94 -3.55 5.00
N GLN A 197 -13.73 -4.80 5.47
CA GLN A 197 -14.79 -5.66 5.98
C GLN A 197 -15.62 -4.96 7.08
N PRO A 198 -16.89 -4.63 6.84
CA PRO A 198 -17.66 -3.86 7.80
C PRO A 198 -18.32 -4.75 8.85
N TYR A 199 -18.42 -4.22 10.07
CA TYR A 199 -19.38 -4.62 11.08
C TYR A 199 -20.68 -3.87 10.83
N LYS A 200 -21.78 -4.62 10.75
CA LYS A 200 -23.13 -4.07 10.65
C LYS A 200 -23.91 -4.37 11.92
N ASP A 201 -24.62 -3.39 12.46
CA ASP A 201 -25.56 -3.62 13.55
C ASP A 201 -26.81 -4.41 13.08
N SER A 202 -27.72 -4.72 13.99
CA SER A 202 -28.95 -5.46 13.69
C SER A 202 -29.88 -4.75 12.71
N SER A 203 -29.69 -3.45 12.47
CA SER A 203 -30.43 -2.67 11.47
C SER A 203 -29.75 -2.63 10.09
N GLY A 204 -28.56 -3.23 9.97
CA GLY A 204 -27.75 -3.24 8.76
C GLY A 204 -26.84 -2.01 8.59
N LYS A 205 -26.81 -1.11 9.59
CA LYS A 205 -25.95 0.09 9.56
C LYS A 205 -24.49 -0.31 9.83
N ILE A 206 -23.57 0.20 9.03
CA ILE A 206 -22.13 0.02 9.25
C ILE A 206 -21.73 0.84 10.49
N ILE A 207 -21.10 0.19 11.47
CA ILE A 207 -20.69 0.83 12.73
C ILE A 207 -19.20 0.64 13.06
N GLY A 208 -18.43 0.02 12.17
CA GLY A 208 -16.99 -0.15 12.34
C GLY A 208 -16.44 -1.27 11.46
N PRO A 209 -15.14 -1.59 11.54
CA PRO A 209 -14.57 -2.77 10.90
C PRO A 209 -14.96 -4.04 11.65
N ASN A 210 -14.99 -5.17 10.95
CA ASN A 210 -15.24 -6.50 11.51
C ASN A 210 -14.16 -7.46 11.05
N PRO A 211 -13.31 -8.00 11.94
CA PRO A 211 -13.44 -7.99 13.40
C PRO A 211 -13.09 -6.63 14.05
N ALA A 212 -13.87 -6.23 15.05
CA ALA A 212 -13.70 -4.94 15.74
C ALA A 212 -12.56 -4.95 16.79
N ASN A 213 -12.15 -6.14 17.24
CA ASN A 213 -11.11 -6.41 18.23
C ASN A 213 -9.74 -6.70 17.60
N VAL A 214 -9.57 -6.37 16.32
CA VAL A 214 -8.33 -6.53 15.57
C VAL A 214 -7.88 -5.15 15.11
N ASP A 215 -6.62 -4.82 15.41
CA ASP A 215 -5.89 -3.78 14.71
C ASP A 215 -5.57 -4.27 13.29
N TRP A 216 -6.31 -3.72 12.34
CA TRP A 216 -6.21 -4.03 10.91
C TRP A 216 -4.88 -3.60 10.30
N ALA A 217 -4.22 -2.57 10.83
CA ALA A 217 -2.90 -2.16 10.35
C ALA A 217 -1.86 -3.22 10.71
N THR A 218 -1.88 -3.69 11.96
CA THR A 218 -1.00 -4.79 12.40
C THR A 218 -1.27 -6.08 11.60
N ALA A 219 -2.53 -6.43 11.36
CA ALA A 219 -2.88 -7.60 10.55
C ALA A 219 -2.41 -7.45 9.09
N ALA A 220 -2.58 -6.26 8.49
CA ALA A 220 -2.10 -5.96 7.14
C ALA A 220 -0.57 -6.05 7.03
N ALA A 221 0.17 -5.61 8.04
CA ALA A 221 1.63 -5.79 8.08
C ALA A 221 2.03 -7.28 8.11
N LYS A 222 1.27 -8.14 8.81
CA LYS A 222 1.48 -9.60 8.78
C LYS A 222 1.16 -10.21 7.41
N PHE A 223 0.06 -9.78 6.79
CA PHE A 223 -0.30 -10.17 5.43
C PHE A 223 0.80 -9.81 4.42
N ALA A 224 1.24 -8.56 4.43
CA ALA A 224 2.30 -8.05 3.56
C ALA A 224 3.63 -8.80 3.77
N SER A 225 4.03 -9.00 5.04
CA SER A 225 5.22 -9.78 5.38
C SER A 225 5.15 -11.22 4.86
N GLN A 226 3.96 -11.83 4.89
CA GLN A 226 3.75 -13.17 4.37
C GLN A 226 3.75 -13.24 2.83
N LEU A 227 3.30 -12.20 2.13
CA LEU A 227 3.48 -12.10 0.68
C LEU A 227 4.96 -11.94 0.33
N LYS A 228 5.68 -11.11 1.08
CA LYS A 228 7.12 -10.89 0.90
C LYS A 228 7.94 -12.16 1.13
N SER A 229 7.59 -12.96 2.15
CA SER A 229 8.25 -14.25 2.40
C SER A 229 8.04 -15.26 1.26
N GLN A 230 6.98 -15.09 0.46
CA GLN A 230 6.68 -15.87 -0.74
C GLN A 230 7.26 -15.29 -2.04
N GLY A 231 8.04 -14.21 -1.93
CA GLY A 231 8.77 -13.59 -3.05
C GLY A 231 8.05 -12.42 -3.72
N TYR A 232 6.87 -12.02 -3.24
CA TYR A 232 6.17 -10.84 -3.78
C TYR A 232 6.78 -9.56 -3.20
N SER A 233 7.43 -8.75 -4.06
CA SER A 233 8.25 -7.62 -3.62
C SER A 233 7.65 -6.25 -3.92
N ASN A 234 6.57 -6.18 -4.70
CA ASN A 234 5.91 -4.93 -5.08
C ASN A 234 4.59 -4.80 -4.32
N LEU A 235 4.69 -4.59 -3.02
CA LEU A 235 3.53 -4.31 -2.18
C LEU A 235 3.36 -2.78 -2.13
N PRO A 236 2.12 -2.24 -2.13
CA PRO A 236 1.91 -0.83 -1.87
C PRO A 236 2.66 -0.47 -0.59
N ASN A 237 3.47 0.59 -0.62
CA ASN A 237 4.11 1.09 0.60
C ASN A 237 3.00 1.37 1.62
N GLU A 238 3.23 1.00 2.88
CA GLU A 238 2.33 1.33 3.99
C GLU A 238 1.96 2.82 3.88
N LEU A 239 0.66 3.09 3.63
CA LEU A 239 0.10 4.44 3.48
C LEU A 239 -0.19 5.02 4.86
#